data_AF-A0A656K452-F1
#
_entry.id   AF-A0A656K452-F1
#
_cell.length_a   1.000
_cell.length_b   1.000
_cell.length_c   1.000
_cell.angle_alpha   90.00
_cell.angle_beta   90.00
_cell.angle_gamma   90.00
#
_symmetry.space_group_name_H-M   'P 1'
#
loop_
_entity.id
_entity.type
_entity.pdbx_description
1 polymer ?
#
loop_
_entity_poly.entity_id
_entity_poly.type
_entity_poly.pdbx_seq_one_letter_code
_entity_poly.pdbx_strand_id
1 'polypeptide(L)'
;MHSRSTLAALLISISLLIGGCDKSDAPQSVAQPGNPPQQKMSAEQAEVEKYNVYVKAANYGADFGELLEKRLNEYPKKLAAGKKLTDYYIFSTYDISTWQKNLKEALAIESPMPELDEPAKGMLETLAKLAPVQAELENYAQSKGFLADDGKKAREMEPALQAAMKDVAIYQAVFFDGINKRDDINTKNAFESAEKDSQAYYRAGIVVYAKESARLASEFFQNAG
;
A
#
# COMPACT_ATOMS: atom_id res chain seq x y z
N MET A 1 -19.73 -4.37 -14.88
CA MET A 1 -19.56 -5.39 -13.83
C MET A 1 -18.23 -6.08 -14.08
N HIS A 2 -17.14 -5.55 -13.51
CA HIS A 2 -15.88 -6.27 -13.40
C HIS A 2 -15.76 -6.66 -11.93
N SER A 3 -16.06 -7.93 -11.63
CA SER A 3 -15.74 -8.51 -10.33
C SER A 3 -14.22 -8.56 -10.26
N ARG A 4 -13.62 -7.60 -9.55
CA ARG A 4 -12.22 -7.74 -9.14
C ARG A 4 -12.27 -8.70 -7.97
N SER A 5 -11.84 -9.94 -8.20
CA SER A 5 -11.51 -10.87 -7.12
C SER A 5 -10.55 -10.14 -6.19
N THR A 6 -11.05 -9.77 -5.01
CA THR A 6 -10.23 -9.49 -3.84
C THR A 6 -9.57 -10.81 -3.43
N LEU A 7 -8.55 -11.22 -4.19
CA LEU A 7 -7.52 -12.09 -3.65
C LEU A 7 -6.83 -11.24 -2.59
N ALA A 8 -7.27 -11.42 -1.35
CA ALA A 8 -6.55 -10.98 -0.18
C ALA A 8 -5.09 -11.38 -0.39
N ALA A 9 -4.21 -10.40 -0.57
CA ALA A 9 -2.78 -10.63 -0.59
C ALA A 9 -2.43 -11.24 0.76
N LEU A 10 -2.26 -12.56 0.79
CA LEU A 10 -1.83 -13.32 1.95
C LEU A 10 -0.34 -13.00 2.11
N LEU A 11 -0.07 -11.80 2.64
CA LEU A 11 1.27 -11.31 2.92
C LEU A 11 1.83 -12.12 4.09
N ILE A 12 2.45 -13.24 3.77
CA ILE A 12 3.24 -14.00 4.73
C ILE A 12 4.54 -13.21 4.89
N SER A 13 4.57 -12.30 5.86
CA SER A 13 5.80 -11.72 6.37
C SER A 13 6.68 -12.87 6.85
N ILE A 14 7.65 -13.28 6.01
CA ILE A 14 8.66 -14.26 6.37
C ILE A 14 9.55 -13.58 7.42
N SER A 15 9.18 -13.78 8.69
CA SER A 15 10.03 -13.45 9.82
C SER A 15 11.26 -14.36 9.73
N LEU A 16 12.32 -13.86 9.10
CA LEU A 16 13.65 -14.47 9.21
C LEU A 16 13.99 -14.47 10.71
N LEU A 17 14.04 -15.67 11.27
CA LEU A 17 14.31 -15.89 12.69
C LEU A 17 15.65 -15.25 13.04
N ILE A 18 15.60 -14.31 13.99
CA ILE A 18 16.76 -13.78 14.70
C ILE A 18 17.49 -15.00 15.28
N GLY A 19 18.72 -15.24 14.81
CA GLY A 19 19.61 -16.22 15.43
C GLY A 19 19.80 -15.86 16.90
N GLY A 20 19.33 -16.74 17.79
CA GLY A 20 19.52 -16.60 19.22
C GLY A 20 21.02 -16.59 19.55
N CYS A 21 21.50 -15.54 20.20
CA CYS A 21 22.80 -15.56 20.85
C CYS A 21 22.74 -16.53 22.04
N ASP A 22 23.59 -17.54 21.95
CA ASP A 22 23.86 -18.54 22.96
C ASP A 22 24.29 -17.90 24.29
N LYS A 23 23.85 -18.48 25.40
CA LYS A 23 24.20 -18.05 26.75
C LYS A 23 25.63 -18.48 27.04
N SER A 24 26.48 -17.53 27.46
CA SER A 24 27.75 -17.85 28.10
C SER A 24 27.92 -16.96 29.34
N ASP A 25 27.81 -17.59 30.51
CA ASP A 25 28.08 -16.99 31.82
C ASP A 25 29.58 -16.74 32.00
N ALA A 26 30.00 -15.47 32.16
CA ALA A 26 31.26 -15.05 32.80
C ALA A 26 31.21 -13.55 33.19
N PRO A 27 31.97 -13.09 34.21
CA PRO A 27 31.52 -12.07 35.16
C PRO A 27 31.62 -10.60 34.71
N GLN A 28 30.75 -9.78 35.29
CA GLN A 28 30.66 -8.33 35.12
C GLN A 28 31.95 -7.60 35.47
N SER A 29 32.54 -6.93 34.48
CA SER A 29 33.40 -5.77 34.67
C SER A 29 32.64 -4.52 34.24
N VAL A 30 32.33 -3.66 35.21
CA VAL A 30 31.64 -2.38 35.00
C VAL A 30 32.54 -1.38 34.28
N ALA A 31 32.20 -1.06 33.04
CA ALA A 31 32.69 0.11 32.31
C ALA A 31 31.51 1.05 32.01
N GLN A 32 31.75 2.36 32.16
CA GLN A 32 30.78 3.46 32.00
C GLN A 32 30.13 3.50 30.60
N PRO A 33 28.90 4.06 30.47
CA PRO A 33 28.14 4.04 29.23
C PRO A 33 28.67 5.09 28.25
N GLY A 34 29.56 4.68 27.35
CA GLY A 34 29.69 5.33 26.06
C GLY A 34 28.46 5.00 25.22
N ASN A 35 27.90 5.98 24.50
CA ASN A 35 26.84 5.73 23.53
C ASN A 35 27.28 4.57 22.62
N PRO A 36 26.48 3.48 22.51
CA PRO A 36 26.85 2.38 21.64
C PRO A 36 27.02 2.92 20.21
N PRO A 37 28.04 2.44 19.46
CA PRO A 37 28.17 2.82 18.07
C PRO A 37 26.85 2.49 17.37
N GLN A 38 26.25 3.47 16.69
CA GLN A 38 25.10 3.24 15.81
C GLN A 38 25.53 2.18 14.79
N GLN A 39 25.10 0.95 15.03
CA GLN A 39 25.38 -0.16 14.17
C GLN A 39 24.70 0.14 12.83
N LYS A 40 25.50 0.43 11.80
CA LYS A 40 24.98 0.61 10.45
C LYS A 40 24.23 -0.67 10.07
N MET A 41 22.97 -0.49 9.68
CA MET A 41 22.13 -1.56 9.16
C MET A 41 22.82 -2.23 7.96
N SER A 42 22.77 -3.57 7.87
CA SER A 42 23.28 -4.28 6.69
C SER A 42 22.42 -3.97 5.46
N ALA A 43 22.93 -4.25 4.26
CA ALA A 43 22.17 -4.03 3.03
C ALA A 43 20.89 -4.87 3.00
N GLU A 44 20.96 -6.13 3.46
CA GLU A 44 19.83 -7.06 3.55
C GLU A 44 18.80 -6.58 4.58
N GLN A 45 19.26 -6.07 5.73
CA GLN A 45 18.37 -5.49 6.73
C GLN A 45 17.67 -4.24 6.20
N ALA A 46 18.36 -3.39 5.44
CA ALA A 46 17.79 -2.20 4.82
C ALA A 46 16.73 -2.55 3.77
N GLU A 47 16.98 -3.58 2.98
CA GLU A 47 16.05 -4.12 1.99
C GLU A 47 14.77 -4.64 2.63
N VAL A 48 14.90 -5.46 3.69
CA VAL A 48 13.75 -6.01 4.43
C VAL A 48 12.95 -4.90 5.10
N GLU A 49 13.61 -3.95 5.75
CA GLU A 49 12.96 -2.82 6.40
C GLU A 49 12.17 -2.00 5.38
N LYS A 50 12.77 -1.68 4.23
CA LYS A 50 12.11 -0.93 3.17
C LYS A 50 10.86 -1.63 2.64
N TYR A 51 10.96 -2.94 2.39
CA TYR A 51 9.81 -3.73 1.95
C TYR A 51 8.69 -3.72 3.00
N ASN A 52 9.02 -3.89 4.28
CA ASN A 52 8.04 -3.86 5.37
C ASN A 52 7.33 -2.51 5.48
N VAL A 53 8.03 -1.39 5.27
CA VAL A 53 7.41 -0.05 5.28
C VAL A 53 6.46 0.12 4.07
N TYR A 54 6.81 -0.41 2.90
CA TYR A 54 5.87 -0.44 1.76
C TYR A 54 4.64 -1.30 2.03
N VAL A 55 4.82 -2.48 2.64
CA VAL A 55 3.70 -3.35 3.06
C VAL A 55 2.81 -2.65 4.09
N LYS A 56 3.39 -1.91 5.04
CA LYS A 56 2.63 -1.06 5.98
C LYS A 56 1.82 0.00 5.24
N ALA A 57 2.36 0.64 4.20
CA ALA A 57 1.61 1.57 3.37
C ALA A 57 0.39 0.89 2.72
N ALA A 58 0.60 -0.30 2.14
CA ALA A 58 -0.44 -1.12 1.53
C ALA A 58 -1.55 -1.54 2.50
N ASN A 59 -1.20 -1.93 3.73
CA ASN A 59 -2.15 -2.49 4.70
C ASN A 59 -2.97 -1.44 5.45
N TYR A 60 -2.42 -0.25 5.67
CA TYR A 60 -3.06 0.80 6.46
C TYR A 60 -3.55 1.99 5.63
N GLY A 61 -3.31 1.96 4.32
CA GLY A 61 -3.78 2.98 3.41
C GLY A 61 -5.21 2.72 2.93
N ALA A 62 -5.93 3.80 2.59
CA ALA A 62 -7.25 3.68 1.98
C ALA A 62 -7.19 3.10 0.56
N ASP A 63 -8.25 2.40 0.15
CA ASP A 63 -8.45 1.94 -1.24
C ASP A 63 -9.12 3.05 -2.07
N PHE A 64 -8.32 3.75 -2.88
CA PHE A 64 -8.84 4.82 -3.75
C PHE A 64 -9.64 4.28 -4.94
N GLY A 65 -9.45 3.01 -5.32
CA GLY A 65 -10.25 2.33 -6.32
C GLY A 65 -11.69 2.15 -5.84
N GLU A 66 -11.87 1.61 -4.64
CA GLU A 66 -13.19 1.45 -4.00
C GLU A 66 -13.86 2.81 -3.76
N LEU A 67 -13.12 3.79 -3.23
CA LEU A 67 -13.63 5.13 -3.01
C LEU A 67 -14.09 5.79 -4.32
N LEU A 68 -13.33 5.63 -5.40
CA LEU A 68 -13.68 6.14 -6.72
C LEU A 68 -14.91 5.43 -7.29
N GLU A 69 -14.98 4.10 -7.18
CA GLU A 69 -16.14 3.34 -7.65
C GLU A 69 -17.42 3.81 -6.97
N LYS A 70 -17.39 3.96 -5.64
CA LYS A 70 -18.52 4.52 -4.89
C LYS A 70 -18.90 5.91 -5.39
N ARG A 71 -17.91 6.77 -5.61
CA ARG A 71 -18.10 8.13 -6.11
C ARG A 71 -18.78 8.13 -7.49
N LEU A 72 -18.30 7.31 -8.42
CA LEU A 72 -18.84 7.18 -9.79
C LEU A 72 -20.26 6.60 -9.83
N ASN A 73 -20.60 5.68 -8.91
CA ASN A 73 -21.88 4.98 -8.95
C ASN A 73 -22.99 5.66 -8.14
N GLU A 74 -22.65 6.28 -7.01
CA GLU A 74 -23.64 6.87 -6.09
C GLU A 74 -23.85 8.37 -6.30
N TYR A 75 -22.77 9.13 -6.54
CA TYR A 75 -22.83 10.59 -6.53
C TYR A 75 -23.51 11.21 -7.76
N PRO A 76 -23.53 10.63 -8.97
CA PRO A 76 -24.33 11.17 -10.06
C PRO A 76 -25.81 11.30 -9.71
N LYS A 77 -26.37 10.37 -8.92
CA LYS A 77 -27.77 10.41 -8.48
C LYS A 77 -28.01 11.45 -7.39
N LYS A 78 -27.04 11.63 -6.48
CA LYS A 78 -27.09 12.61 -5.39
C LYS A 78 -26.89 14.04 -5.87
N LEU A 79 -25.98 14.23 -6.84
CA LEU A 79 -25.57 15.52 -7.37
C LEU A 79 -26.33 15.94 -8.64
N ALA A 80 -27.38 15.21 -9.01
CA ALA A 80 -28.21 15.55 -10.17
C ALA A 80 -28.70 17.01 -10.13
N ALA A 81 -28.76 17.65 -11.29
CA ALA A 81 -29.21 19.01 -11.42
C ALA A 81 -30.64 19.17 -10.86
N GLY A 82 -30.90 20.27 -10.14
CA GLY A 82 -32.20 20.57 -9.54
C GLY A 82 -32.54 19.76 -8.27
N LYS A 83 -31.71 18.80 -7.84
CA LYS A 83 -31.90 18.11 -6.56
C LYS A 83 -31.14 18.80 -5.44
N LYS A 84 -31.84 19.16 -4.36
CA LYS A 84 -31.17 19.65 -3.15
C LYS A 84 -30.28 18.58 -2.53
N LEU A 85 -29.05 18.96 -2.18
CA LEU A 85 -28.11 18.09 -1.46
C LEU A 85 -28.36 18.22 0.04
N THR A 86 -28.77 17.13 0.70
CA THR A 86 -29.09 17.10 2.13
C THR A 86 -28.02 16.42 2.98
N ASP A 87 -27.18 15.62 2.35
CA ASP A 87 -25.97 15.03 2.92
C ASP A 87 -24.83 15.11 1.90
N TYR A 88 -23.61 15.32 2.39
CA TYR A 88 -22.43 15.26 1.56
C TYR A 88 -21.29 14.63 2.35
N TYR A 89 -20.78 13.51 1.85
CA TYR A 89 -19.65 12.80 2.45
C TYR A 89 -18.43 12.90 1.54
N ILE A 90 -17.27 13.00 2.15
CA ILE A 90 -15.96 12.89 1.51
C ILE A 90 -15.07 12.06 2.43
N PHE A 91 -14.18 11.27 1.84
CA PHE A 91 -13.19 10.51 2.60
C PHE A 91 -12.21 11.49 3.29
N SER A 92 -11.47 11.01 4.28
CA SER A 92 -10.72 11.89 5.18
C SER A 92 -9.39 12.34 4.56
N THR A 93 -8.92 13.54 4.91
CA THR A 93 -7.52 13.95 4.69
C THR A 93 -6.51 12.97 5.29
N TYR A 94 -6.91 12.23 6.35
CA TYR A 94 -6.10 11.19 6.96
C TYR A 94 -5.75 10.05 5.99
N ASP A 95 -6.68 9.69 5.09
CA ASP A 95 -6.49 8.62 4.11
C ASP A 95 -5.34 8.97 3.14
N ILE A 96 -5.26 10.24 2.72
CA ILE A 96 -4.19 10.74 1.84
C ILE A 96 -2.87 10.85 2.60
N SER A 97 -2.89 11.47 3.78
CA SER A 97 -1.66 11.75 4.55
C SER A 97 -0.98 10.48 5.08
N THR A 98 -1.75 9.44 5.40
CA THR A 98 -1.21 8.13 5.81
C THR A 98 -0.40 7.49 4.69
N TRP A 99 -0.95 7.45 3.47
CA TRP A 99 -0.21 7.00 2.30
C TRP A 99 1.04 7.84 2.06
N GLN A 100 0.92 9.17 2.07
CA GLN A 100 2.06 10.06 1.85
C GLN A 100 3.17 9.85 2.88
N LYS A 101 2.83 9.66 4.16
CA LYS A 101 3.78 9.41 5.23
C LYS A 101 4.54 8.11 5.00
N ASN A 102 3.82 7.00 4.84
CA ASN A 102 4.46 5.67 4.75
C ASN A 102 5.29 5.51 3.47
N LEU A 103 4.83 6.05 2.33
CA LEU A 103 5.61 6.02 1.09
C LEU A 103 6.90 6.84 1.18
N LYS A 104 6.85 8.02 1.82
CA LYS A 104 8.06 8.84 2.07
C LYS A 104 9.02 8.15 3.05
N GLU A 105 8.48 7.50 4.08
CA GLU A 105 9.26 6.70 5.04
C GLU A 105 10.02 5.58 4.32
N ALA A 106 9.36 4.83 3.43
CA ALA A 106 9.99 3.78 2.65
C ALA A 106 11.07 4.30 1.67
N LEU A 107 10.76 5.39 0.93
CA LEU A 107 11.68 5.99 -0.04
C LEU A 107 12.93 6.61 0.62
N ALA A 108 12.88 6.93 1.91
CA ALA A 108 14.02 7.43 2.66
C ALA A 108 15.04 6.32 3.04
N ILE A 109 14.66 5.05 2.92
CA ILE A 109 15.55 3.92 3.19
C ILE A 109 16.40 3.66 1.94
N GLU A 110 17.73 3.76 2.10
CA GLU A 110 18.73 3.59 1.03
C GLU A 110 18.91 2.11 0.66
N SER A 111 17.91 1.54 -0.01
CA SER A 111 17.96 0.20 -0.62
C SER A 111 17.16 0.20 -1.92
N PRO A 112 17.76 -0.03 -3.10
CA PRO A 112 17.02 -0.01 -4.36
C PRO A 112 15.92 -1.06 -4.43
N MET A 113 14.69 -0.62 -4.71
CA MET A 113 13.52 -1.48 -4.82
C MET A 113 12.66 -1.02 -6.01
N PRO A 114 13.17 -1.05 -7.25
CA PRO A 114 12.60 -0.35 -8.40
C PRO A 114 11.15 -0.72 -8.72
N GLU A 115 10.76 -1.97 -8.44
CA GLU A 115 9.39 -2.46 -8.59
C GLU A 115 8.39 -1.77 -7.64
N LEU A 116 8.85 -1.10 -6.59
CA LEU A 116 8.04 -0.34 -5.62
C LEU A 116 8.40 1.14 -5.57
N ASP A 117 9.66 1.52 -5.75
CA ASP A 117 10.16 2.90 -5.68
C ASP A 117 9.52 3.80 -6.74
N GLU A 118 9.47 3.34 -8.00
CA GLU A 118 8.88 4.14 -9.08
C GLU A 118 7.35 4.27 -8.94
N PRO A 119 6.59 3.18 -8.67
CA PRO A 119 5.17 3.29 -8.36
C PRO A 119 4.89 4.18 -7.14
N ALA A 120 5.70 4.09 -6.08
CA ALA A 120 5.55 4.92 -4.88
C ALA A 120 5.73 6.41 -5.17
N LYS A 121 6.72 6.79 -5.99
CA LYS A 121 6.91 8.18 -6.42
C LYS A 121 5.73 8.70 -7.21
N GLY A 122 5.22 7.93 -8.17
CA GLY A 122 4.04 8.30 -8.95
C GLY A 122 2.77 8.41 -8.09
N MET A 123 2.60 7.52 -7.12
CA MET A 123 1.52 7.60 -6.15
C MET A 123 1.64 8.85 -5.26
N LEU A 124 2.85 9.22 -4.80
CA LEU A 124 3.07 10.45 -4.05
C LEU A 124 2.70 11.71 -4.85
N GLU A 125 3.03 11.74 -6.14
CA GLU A 125 2.70 12.86 -7.03
C GLU A 125 1.18 13.00 -7.20
N THR A 126 0.47 11.89 -7.45
CA THR A 126 -0.98 11.92 -7.62
C THR A 126 -1.71 12.24 -6.32
N LEU A 127 -1.23 11.74 -5.17
CA LEU A 127 -1.75 12.11 -3.85
C LEU A 127 -1.57 13.60 -3.56
N ALA A 128 -0.45 14.20 -3.98
CA ALA A 128 -0.23 15.64 -3.80
C ALA A 128 -1.21 16.49 -4.62
N LYS A 129 -1.67 15.99 -5.78
CA LYS A 129 -2.72 16.63 -6.60
C LYS A 129 -4.12 16.43 -6.01
N LEU A 130 -4.39 15.27 -5.42
CA LEU A 130 -5.69 14.97 -4.79
C LEU A 130 -5.91 15.75 -3.48
N ALA A 131 -4.86 15.91 -2.67
CA ALA A 131 -4.92 16.55 -1.35
C ALA A 131 -5.67 17.89 -1.32
N PRO A 132 -5.35 18.90 -2.14
CA PRO A 132 -6.04 20.19 -2.08
C PRO A 132 -7.52 20.10 -2.48
N VAL A 133 -7.86 19.27 -3.48
CA VAL A 133 -9.25 19.09 -3.94
C VAL A 133 -10.10 18.45 -2.84
N GLN A 134 -9.56 17.41 -2.21
CA GLN A 134 -10.24 16.73 -1.11
C GLN A 134 -10.37 17.66 0.11
N ALA A 135 -9.33 18.39 0.50
CA ALA A 135 -9.37 19.29 1.66
C ALA A 135 -10.40 20.40 1.50
N GLU A 136 -10.55 20.95 0.29
CA GLU A 136 -11.58 21.95 0.01
C GLU A 136 -13.00 21.37 0.13
N LEU A 137 -13.22 20.15 -0.35
CA LEU A 137 -14.51 19.47 -0.23
C LEU A 137 -14.80 18.98 1.20
N GLU A 138 -13.78 18.63 1.97
CA GLU A 138 -13.90 18.30 3.39
C GLU A 138 -14.31 19.52 4.21
N ASN A 139 -13.66 20.67 4.01
CA ASN A 139 -14.08 21.92 4.65
C ASN A 139 -15.53 22.30 4.29
N TYR A 140 -15.91 22.11 3.03
CA TYR A 140 -17.27 22.36 2.56
C TYR A 140 -18.30 21.38 3.17
N ALA A 141 -17.95 20.10 3.30
CA ALA A 141 -18.79 19.10 3.97
C ALA A 141 -18.95 19.41 5.47
N GLN A 142 -17.85 19.69 6.17
CA GLN A 142 -17.83 19.94 7.61
C GLN A 142 -18.57 21.23 7.99
N SER A 143 -18.44 22.28 7.17
CA SER A 143 -19.19 23.55 7.35
C SER A 143 -20.66 23.46 6.93
N LYS A 144 -21.10 22.31 6.39
CA LYS A 144 -22.42 22.13 5.78
C LYS A 144 -22.73 23.17 4.69
N GLY A 145 -21.72 23.62 3.95
CA GLY A 145 -21.89 24.60 2.86
C GLY A 145 -22.93 24.18 1.82
N PHE A 146 -23.09 22.86 1.62
CA PHE A 146 -24.08 22.27 0.73
C PHE A 146 -25.53 22.60 1.06
N LEU A 147 -25.84 22.95 2.31
CA LEU A 147 -27.18 23.39 2.69
C LEU A 147 -27.48 24.83 2.24
N ALA A 148 -26.43 25.64 2.05
CA ALA A 148 -26.54 27.06 1.70
C ALA A 148 -26.55 27.29 0.18
N ASP A 149 -25.86 26.45 -0.60
CA ASP A 149 -25.76 26.58 -2.06
C ASP A 149 -26.48 25.44 -2.81
N ASP A 150 -27.32 24.68 -2.11
CA ASP A 150 -28.02 23.48 -2.58
C ASP A 150 -27.10 22.49 -3.33
N GLY A 151 -25.83 22.38 -2.91
CA GLY A 151 -24.86 21.45 -3.46
C GLY A 151 -24.08 21.97 -4.68
N LYS A 152 -24.16 23.27 -5.01
CA LYS A 152 -23.53 23.85 -6.21
C LYS A 152 -22.03 23.58 -6.24
N LYS A 153 -21.30 23.87 -5.16
CA LYS A 153 -19.85 23.63 -5.11
C LYS A 153 -19.49 22.15 -5.27
N ALA A 154 -20.23 21.25 -4.62
CA ALA A 154 -20.01 19.81 -4.79
C ALA A 154 -20.14 19.41 -6.27
N ARG A 155 -21.17 19.86 -6.98
CA ARG A 155 -21.34 19.56 -8.42
C ARG A 155 -20.20 20.09 -9.28
N GLU A 156 -19.73 21.30 -9.00
CA GLU A 156 -18.67 21.96 -9.77
C GLU A 156 -17.31 21.28 -9.57
N MET A 157 -17.02 20.81 -8.36
CA MET A 157 -15.73 20.20 -8.02
C MET A 157 -15.68 18.68 -8.23
N GLU A 158 -16.84 18.01 -8.29
CA GLU A 158 -16.92 16.56 -8.42
C GLU A 158 -16.12 16.00 -9.62
N PRO A 159 -16.12 16.60 -10.83
CA PRO A 159 -15.30 16.11 -11.93
C PRO A 159 -13.79 16.16 -11.63
N ALA A 160 -13.33 17.23 -10.96
CA ALA A 160 -11.93 17.38 -10.58
C ALA A 160 -11.53 16.36 -9.49
N LEU A 161 -12.42 16.12 -8.52
CA LEU A 161 -12.23 15.08 -7.51
C LEU A 161 -12.12 13.70 -8.18
N GLN A 162 -13.06 13.34 -9.05
CA GLN A 162 -13.06 12.05 -9.73
C GLN A 162 -11.81 11.83 -10.59
N ALA A 163 -11.37 12.87 -11.31
CA ALA A 163 -10.14 12.81 -12.09
C ALA A 163 -8.91 12.56 -11.20
N ALA A 164 -8.75 13.33 -10.12
CA ALA A 164 -7.63 13.17 -9.20
C ALA A 164 -7.65 11.80 -8.49
N MET A 165 -8.82 11.31 -8.07
CA MET A 165 -8.97 9.97 -7.48
C MET A 165 -8.63 8.86 -8.49
N LYS A 166 -8.99 9.04 -9.77
CA LYS A 166 -8.65 8.09 -10.84
C LYS A 166 -7.14 7.98 -11.02
N ASP A 167 -6.43 9.10 -11.02
CA ASP A 167 -4.97 9.10 -11.14
C ASP A 167 -4.33 8.35 -9.95
N VAL A 168 -4.80 8.62 -8.73
CA VAL A 168 -4.31 7.89 -7.53
C VAL A 168 -4.62 6.39 -7.64
N ALA A 169 -5.83 6.01 -8.04
CA ALA A 169 -6.24 4.61 -8.16
C ALA A 169 -5.41 3.85 -9.21
N ILE A 170 -5.00 4.50 -10.31
CA ILE A 170 -4.11 3.92 -11.32
C ILE A 170 -2.74 3.61 -10.71
N TYR A 171 -2.12 4.59 -10.06
CA TYR A 171 -0.79 4.38 -9.46
C TYR A 171 -0.82 3.45 -8.26
N GLN A 172 -1.91 3.45 -7.49
CA GLN A 172 -2.13 2.49 -6.41
C GLN A 172 -2.19 1.06 -6.93
N ALA A 173 -2.88 0.81 -8.06
CA ALA A 173 -2.89 -0.51 -8.69
C ALA A 173 -1.47 -0.94 -9.13
N VAL A 174 -0.71 -0.05 -9.76
CA VAL A 174 0.69 -0.32 -10.15
C VAL A 174 1.57 -0.60 -8.92
N PHE A 175 1.35 0.11 -7.80
CA PHE A 175 2.06 -0.12 -6.55
C PHE A 175 1.74 -1.50 -5.95
N PHE A 176 0.47 -1.93 -5.94
CA PHE A 176 0.10 -3.28 -5.51
C PHE A 176 0.66 -4.37 -6.43
N ASP A 177 0.71 -4.14 -7.74
CA ASP A 177 1.41 -5.04 -8.67
C ASP A 177 2.91 -5.12 -8.35
N GLY A 178 3.51 -4.01 -7.94
CA GLY A 178 4.88 -3.94 -7.43
C GLY A 178 5.11 -4.79 -6.18
N ILE A 179 4.19 -4.73 -5.21
CA ILE A 179 4.23 -5.57 -4.00
C ILE A 179 4.23 -7.05 -4.38
N ASN A 180 3.31 -7.46 -5.27
CA ASN A 180 3.22 -8.85 -5.72
C ASN A 180 4.52 -9.31 -6.40
N LYS A 181 5.08 -8.48 -7.29
CA LYS A 181 6.36 -8.78 -7.96
C LYS A 181 7.50 -8.93 -6.96
N ARG A 182 7.60 -8.03 -5.97
CA ARG A 182 8.65 -8.13 -4.95
C ARG A 182 8.46 -9.35 -4.06
N ASP A 183 7.23 -9.65 -3.68
CA ASP A 183 6.91 -10.85 -2.90
C ASP A 183 7.30 -12.14 -3.63
N ASP A 184 7.08 -12.21 -4.94
CA ASP A 184 7.53 -13.34 -5.78
C ASP A 184 9.06 -13.46 -5.81
N ILE A 185 9.77 -12.34 -6.02
CA ILE A 185 11.24 -12.31 -5.99
C ILE A 185 11.76 -12.79 -4.64
N ASN A 186 11.22 -12.25 -3.54
CA ASN A 186 11.63 -12.59 -2.18
C ASN A 186 11.39 -14.07 -1.87
N THR A 187 10.21 -14.59 -2.23
CA THR A 187 9.85 -16.00 -1.99
C THR A 187 10.75 -16.94 -2.79
N LYS A 188 11.01 -16.61 -4.07
CA LYS A 188 11.88 -17.41 -4.93
C LYS A 188 13.32 -17.42 -4.43
N ASN A 189 13.87 -16.25 -4.07
CA ASN A 189 15.21 -16.14 -3.51
C ASN A 189 15.34 -16.93 -2.19
N ALA A 190 14.33 -16.88 -1.33
CA ALA A 190 14.29 -17.65 -0.09
C ALA A 190 14.30 -19.17 -0.34
N PHE A 191 13.60 -19.63 -1.37
CA PHE A 191 13.62 -21.04 -1.77
C PHE A 191 14.97 -21.47 -2.34
N GLU A 192 15.52 -20.69 -3.28
CA GLU A 192 16.77 -21.00 -3.98
C GLU A 192 17.99 -20.93 -3.05
N SER A 193 17.96 -20.07 -2.03
CA SER A 193 19.05 -19.88 -1.08
C SER A 193 18.97 -20.81 0.14
N ALA A 194 17.83 -21.49 0.35
CA ALA A 194 17.67 -22.40 1.47
C ALA A 194 18.47 -23.69 1.28
N GLU A 195 19.06 -24.20 2.37
CA GLU A 195 19.71 -25.51 2.38
C GLU A 195 18.71 -26.59 1.95
N LYS A 196 19.10 -27.42 0.97
CA LYS A 196 18.25 -28.51 0.47
C LYS A 196 17.83 -29.42 1.62
N ASP A 197 16.60 -29.91 1.55
CA ASP A 197 15.98 -30.79 2.55
C ASP A 197 15.81 -30.16 3.96
N SER A 198 16.04 -28.85 4.11
CA SER A 198 15.73 -28.12 5.34
C SER A 198 14.25 -27.73 5.45
N GLN A 199 13.80 -27.42 6.67
CA GLN A 199 12.45 -26.87 6.87
C GLN A 199 12.21 -25.57 6.10
N ALA A 200 13.24 -24.71 6.00
CA ALA A 200 13.15 -23.45 5.27
C ALA A 200 12.93 -23.70 3.77
N TYR A 201 13.68 -24.66 3.19
CA TYR A 201 13.53 -25.08 1.80
C TYR A 201 12.11 -25.58 1.51
N TYR A 202 11.57 -26.48 2.33
CA TYR A 202 10.21 -26.98 2.14
C TYR A 202 9.15 -25.88 2.29
N ARG A 203 9.27 -25.00 3.28
CA ARG A 203 8.32 -23.90 3.48
C ARG A 203 8.31 -22.93 2.30
N ALA A 204 9.47 -22.45 1.88
CA ALA A 204 9.58 -21.54 0.75
C ALA A 204 9.12 -22.22 -0.55
N GLY A 205 9.50 -23.48 -0.77
CA GLY A 205 9.11 -24.26 -1.94
C GLY A 205 7.59 -24.44 -2.06
N ILE A 206 6.90 -24.76 -0.96
CA ILE A 206 5.43 -24.85 -0.94
C ILE A 206 4.80 -23.54 -1.42
N VAL A 207 5.29 -22.39 -0.95
CA VAL A 207 4.75 -21.08 -1.35
C VAL A 207 5.02 -20.81 -2.84
N VAL A 208 6.24 -21.07 -3.33
CA VAL A 208 6.59 -20.89 -4.76
C VAL A 208 5.65 -21.70 -5.65
N TYR A 209 5.53 -23.01 -5.40
CA TYR A 209 4.70 -23.88 -6.25
C TYR A 209 3.21 -23.62 -6.11
N ALA A 210 2.73 -23.20 -4.93
CA ALA A 210 1.34 -22.78 -4.75
C ALA A 210 1.02 -21.54 -5.61
N LYS A 211 1.91 -20.54 -5.62
CA LYS A 211 1.76 -19.34 -6.47
C LYS A 211 1.78 -19.68 -7.95
N GLU A 212 2.72 -20.52 -8.38
CA GLU A 212 2.80 -20.97 -9.76
C GLU A 212 1.53 -21.71 -10.21
N SER A 213 1.03 -22.62 -9.37
CA SER A 213 -0.21 -23.35 -9.62
C SER A 213 -1.41 -22.41 -9.75
N ALA A 214 -1.51 -21.40 -8.88
CA ALA A 214 -2.56 -20.40 -8.94
C ALA A 214 -2.49 -19.56 -10.23
N ARG A 215 -1.29 -19.17 -10.67
CA ARG A 215 -1.09 -18.44 -11.93
C ARG A 215 -1.52 -19.27 -13.13
N LEU A 216 -1.07 -20.54 -13.21
CA LEU A 216 -1.45 -21.46 -14.29
C LEU A 216 -2.96 -21.69 -14.34
N ALA A 217 -3.61 -21.84 -13.18
CA ALA A 217 -5.06 -21.95 -13.12
C ALA A 217 -5.76 -20.68 -13.64
N SER A 218 -5.30 -19.50 -13.22
CA SER A 218 -5.84 -18.21 -13.70
C SER A 218 -5.70 -18.06 -15.21
N GLU A 219 -4.52 -18.36 -15.77
CA GLU A 219 -4.25 -18.33 -17.21
C GLU A 219 -5.13 -19.32 -17.99
N PHE A 220 -5.34 -20.52 -17.45
CA PHE A 220 -6.25 -21.49 -18.06
C PHE A 220 -7.68 -20.93 -18.16
N PHE A 221 -8.24 -20.39 -17.07
CA PHE A 221 -9.60 -19.86 -17.07
C PHE A 221 -9.78 -18.61 -17.92
N GLN A 222 -8.76 -17.76 -18.05
CA GLN A 222 -8.81 -16.58 -18.92
C GLN A 222 -8.79 -16.94 -20.41
N ASN A 223 -8.13 -18.04 -20.79
CA ASN A 223 -7.99 -18.45 -22.19
C ASN A 223 -9.02 -19.50 -22.63
N ALA A 224 -9.74 -20.11 -21.69
CA ALA A 224 -10.75 -21.15 -21.97
C ALA A 224 -12.21 -20.63 -22.02
N GLY A 225 -12.43 -19.32 -21.85
CA GLY A 225 -13.74 -18.66 -21.94
C GLY A 225 -13.85 -17.80 -23.19
#